data_AF-A0A7W4XVU5-F1
#
_entry.id   AF-A0A7W4XVU5-F1
#
_cell.length_a   1.000
_cell.length_b   1.000
_cell.length_c   1.000
_cell.angle_alpha   90.00
_cell.angle_beta   90.00
_cell.angle_gamma   90.00
#
_symmetry.space_group_name_H-M   'P 1'
#
loop_
_entity.id
_entity.type
_entity.pdbx_description
1 polymer ?
#
loop_
_entity_poly.entity_id
_entity_poly.type
_entity_poly.pdbx_seq_one_letter_code
_entity_poly.pdbx_strand_id
1 'polypeptide(L)'
;MRQALVYGYGHYLVFAAAGAFSAGVEVLIDHESGHGDLSPVAAAATVTVPVAVFLLVVWWLVLRHELTPARSTAVLVLSLAAGAGALLPQAPLWAALAVVAAVVVVQGAAASPPRVQDPAGV
;
A
#
# COMPACT_ATOMS: atom_id res chain seq x y z
N MET A 1 18.08 17.39 -9.62
CA MET A 1 17.36 17.06 -10.87
C MET A 1 16.75 15.65 -10.86
N ARG A 2 17.53 14.57 -10.73
CA ARG A 2 17.02 13.18 -10.83
C ARG A 2 15.92 12.81 -9.81
N GLN A 3 16.04 13.22 -8.56
CA GLN A 3 15.00 13.00 -7.54
C GLN A 3 13.70 13.77 -7.84
N ALA A 4 13.80 15.01 -8.34
CA ALA A 4 12.64 15.80 -8.72
C ALA A 4 11.86 15.16 -9.89
N LEU A 5 12.57 14.56 -10.86
CA LEU A 5 11.94 13.81 -11.96
C LEU A 5 11.30 12.50 -11.46
N VAL A 6 11.97 11.76 -10.59
CA VAL A 6 11.42 10.51 -10.01
C VAL A 6 10.17 10.79 -9.18
N TYR A 7 10.19 11.85 -8.37
CA TYR A 7 9.03 12.24 -7.58
C TYR A 7 7.91 12.78 -8.47
N GLY A 8 8.24 13.70 -9.39
CA GLY A 8 7.28 14.31 -10.31
C GLY A 8 6.55 13.29 -11.19
N TYR A 9 7.28 12.34 -11.80
CA TYR A 9 6.66 11.34 -12.67
C TYR A 9 6.12 10.11 -11.91
N GLY A 10 6.78 9.71 -10.83
CA GLY A 10 6.31 8.58 -10.02
C GLY A 10 4.97 8.86 -9.36
N HIS A 11 4.66 10.12 -9.04
CA HIS A 11 3.39 10.49 -8.43
C HIS A 11 2.19 10.22 -9.33
N TYR A 12 2.35 10.24 -10.66
CA TYR A 12 1.27 9.85 -11.57
C TYR A 12 0.83 8.40 -11.37
N LEU A 13 1.72 7.51 -10.94
CA LEU A 13 1.34 6.13 -10.62
C LEU A 13 0.45 6.06 -9.37
N VAL A 14 0.64 6.96 -8.40
CA VAL A 14 -0.21 7.07 -7.21
C VAL A 14 -1.61 7.51 -7.62
N PHE A 15 -1.73 8.52 -8.48
CA PHE A 15 -3.02 8.97 -9.00
C PHE A 15 -3.69 7.94 -9.91
N ALA A 16 -2.91 7.25 -10.76
CA ALA A 16 -3.42 6.17 -11.59
C ALA A 16 -3.98 5.02 -10.73
N ALA A 17 -3.27 4.64 -9.66
CA ALA A 17 -3.76 3.65 -8.70
C ALA A 17 -5.05 4.12 -8.00
N ALA A 18 -5.13 5.38 -7.58
CA ALA A 18 -6.34 5.94 -6.98
C ALA A 18 -7.53 5.94 -7.96
N GLY A 19 -7.30 6.31 -9.23
CA GLY A 19 -8.31 6.27 -10.29
C GLY A 19 -8.76 4.84 -10.60
N ALA A 20 -7.82 3.90 -10.73
CA ALA A 20 -8.11 2.49 -10.95
C ALA A 20 -8.90 1.88 -9.78
N PHE A 21 -8.55 2.22 -8.53
CA PHE A 21 -9.31 1.82 -7.35
C PHE A 21 -10.75 2.34 -7.40
N SER A 22 -10.95 3.62 -7.76
CA SER A 22 -12.29 4.20 -7.87
C SER A 22 -13.16 3.45 -8.88
N ALA A 23 -12.62 3.17 -10.08
CA ALA A 23 -13.33 2.38 -11.09
C ALA A 23 -13.54 0.92 -10.64
N GLY A 24 -12.56 0.33 -9.96
CA GLY A 24 -12.65 -1.03 -9.43
C GLY A 24 -13.72 -1.21 -8.37
N VAL A 25 -13.97 -0.19 -7.53
CA VAL A 25 -15.09 -0.22 -6.57
C VAL A 25 -16.43 -0.32 -7.29
N GLU A 26 -16.62 0.43 -8.37
CA GLU A 26 -17.84 0.35 -9.20
C GLU A 26 -17.99 -1.04 -9.83
N VAL A 27 -16.91 -1.58 -10.41
CA VAL A 27 -16.88 -2.94 -10.98
C VAL A 27 -17.21 -4.00 -9.92
N LEU A 28 -16.69 -3.86 -8.70
CA LEU A 28 -16.97 -4.80 -7.62
C LEU A 28 -18.43 -4.71 -7.15
N ILE A 29 -18.98 -3.50 -7.05
CA ILE A 29 -20.41 -3.30 -6.71
C ILE A 29 -21.31 -3.92 -7.79
N ASP A 30 -20.97 -3.74 -9.06
CA ASP A 30 -21.71 -4.30 -10.19
C ASP A 30 -21.71 -5.84 -10.16
N HIS A 31 -20.56 -6.44 -9.86
CA HIS A 31 -20.43 -7.89 -9.64
C HIS A 31 -21.28 -8.37 -8.44
N GLU A 32 -21.17 -7.73 -7.27
CA GLU A 32 -21.96 -8.11 -6.07
C GLU A 32 -23.46 -7.91 -6.25
N SER A 33 -23.85 -6.98 -7.13
CA SER A 33 -25.26 -6.75 -7.50
C SER A 33 -25.79 -7.75 -8.53
N GLY A 34 -24.95 -8.66 -9.02
CA GLY A 34 -25.31 -9.68 -10.00
C GLY A 34 -25.37 -9.19 -11.45
N HIS A 35 -24.84 -8.00 -11.75
CA HIS A 35 -24.83 -7.41 -13.09
C HIS A 35 -23.48 -7.51 -13.80
N GLY A 36 -22.41 -7.85 -13.07
CA GLY A 36 -21.05 -7.94 -13.62
C GLY A 36 -20.73 -9.30 -14.27
N ASP A 37 -20.04 -9.26 -15.41
CA ASP A 37 -19.58 -10.45 -16.16
C ASP A 37 -18.24 -11.03 -15.65
N LEU A 38 -17.59 -10.36 -14.69
CA LEU A 38 -16.29 -10.77 -14.18
C LEU A 38 -16.41 -11.95 -13.21
N SER A 39 -15.33 -12.75 -13.12
CA SER A 39 -15.23 -13.72 -12.03
C SER A 39 -15.06 -12.99 -10.68
N PRO A 40 -15.42 -13.62 -9.55
CA PRO A 40 -15.30 -13.01 -8.23
C PRO A 40 -13.88 -12.52 -7.92
N VAL A 41 -12.87 -13.31 -8.33
CA VAL A 41 -11.45 -12.95 -8.15
C VAL A 41 -11.06 -11.77 -9.03
N ALA A 42 -11.54 -11.71 -10.28
CA ALA A 42 -11.26 -10.60 -11.18
C ALA A 42 -11.89 -9.30 -10.70
N ALA A 43 -13.15 -9.35 -10.26
CA ALA A 43 -13.84 -8.20 -9.66
C ALA A 43 -13.10 -7.71 -8.41
N ALA A 44 -12.72 -8.62 -7.49
CA ALA A 44 -11.94 -8.29 -6.31
C ALA A 44 -10.56 -7.68 -6.66
N ALA A 45 -9.87 -8.22 -7.67
CA ALA A 45 -8.56 -7.74 -8.10
C ALA A 45 -8.59 -6.29 -8.60
N THR A 46 -9.71 -5.82 -9.17
CA THR A 46 -9.85 -4.41 -9.58
C THR A 46 -9.75 -3.42 -8.42
N VAL A 47 -9.98 -3.87 -7.19
CA VAL A 47 -9.85 -3.06 -5.96
C VAL A 47 -8.52 -3.33 -5.27
N THR A 48 -8.17 -4.59 -5.08
CA THR A 48 -6.99 -4.96 -4.27
C THR A 48 -5.66 -4.71 -4.97
N VAL A 49 -5.59 -4.88 -6.29
CA VAL A 49 -4.34 -4.67 -7.06
C VAL A 49 -3.97 -3.19 -7.08
N PRO A 50 -4.87 -2.23 -7.37
CA PRO A 50 -4.53 -0.81 -7.25
C PRO A 50 -4.06 -0.41 -5.84
N VAL A 51 -4.64 -0.99 -4.78
CA VAL A 51 -4.16 -0.76 -3.39
C VAL A 51 -2.73 -1.28 -3.20
N ALA A 52 -2.43 -2.49 -3.68
CA ALA A 52 -1.08 -3.06 -3.61
C ALA A 52 -0.07 -2.18 -4.35
N VAL A 53 -0.43 -1.71 -5.56
CA VAL A 53 0.39 -0.81 -6.38
C VAL A 53 0.60 0.52 -5.66
N PHE A 54 -0.45 1.11 -5.07
CA PHE A 54 -0.35 2.34 -4.29
C PHE A 54 0.69 2.19 -3.17
N LEU A 55 0.60 1.13 -2.36
CA LEU A 55 1.55 0.88 -1.27
C LEU A 55 2.98 0.71 -1.79
N LEU A 56 3.17 -0.01 -2.89
CA LEU A 56 4.49 -0.24 -3.50
C LEU A 56 5.11 1.06 -4.05
N VAL A 57 4.32 1.89 -4.71
CA VAL A 57 4.76 3.18 -5.27
C VAL A 57 5.08 4.16 -4.15
N VAL A 58 4.22 4.27 -3.13
CA VAL A 58 4.48 5.13 -1.97
C VAL A 58 5.73 4.67 -1.22
N TRP A 59 5.90 3.36 -1.05
CA TRP A 59 7.13 2.80 -0.49
C TRP A 59 8.36 3.23 -1.29
N TRP A 60 8.32 3.06 -2.62
CA TRP A 60 9.44 3.36 -3.50
C TRP A 60 9.81 4.85 -3.52
N LEU A 61 8.81 5.73 -3.50
CA LEU A 61 9.00 7.18 -3.64
C LEU A 61 9.33 7.87 -2.32
N VAL A 62 8.70 7.42 -1.22
CA VAL A 62 8.74 8.14 0.06
C VAL A 62 9.45 7.30 1.13
N LEU A 63 9.03 6.05 1.33
CA LEU A 63 9.38 5.31 2.55
C LEU A 63 10.73 4.57 2.49
N ARG A 64 11.22 4.20 1.30
CA ARG A 64 12.33 3.24 1.16
C ARG A 64 13.65 3.67 1.81
N HIS A 65 13.89 4.98 1.96
CA HIS A 65 15.09 5.50 2.62
C HIS A 65 14.80 6.02 4.04
N GLU A 66 13.53 6.19 4.40
CA GLU A 66 13.09 6.68 5.71
C GLU A 66 12.89 5.54 6.72
N LEU A 67 12.61 4.34 6.23
CA LEU A 67 12.34 3.17 7.06
C LEU A 67 13.58 2.30 7.29
N THR A 68 13.63 1.66 8.46
CA THR A 68 14.60 0.58 8.72
C THR A 68 14.36 -0.60 7.77
N PRO A 69 15.38 -1.43 7.47
CA PRO A 69 15.22 -2.56 6.56
C PRO A 69 14.06 -3.50 6.94
N ALA A 70 13.88 -3.77 8.24
CA ALA A 70 12.78 -4.59 8.73
C ALA A 70 11.39 -4.00 8.42
N ARG A 71 11.20 -2.69 8.64
CA ARG A 71 9.94 -1.99 8.35
C ARG A 71 9.70 -1.84 6.85
N SER A 72 10.76 -1.59 6.09
CA SER A 72 10.73 -1.55 4.63
C SER A 72 10.23 -2.88 4.06
N THR A 73 10.78 -4.01 4.53
CA THR A 73 10.33 -5.35 4.15
C THR A 73 8.88 -5.61 4.58
N ALA A 74 8.48 -5.17 5.78
CA ALA A 74 7.10 -5.33 6.23
C ALA A 74 6.10 -4.60 5.31
N VAL A 75 6.39 -3.37 4.87
CA VAL A 75 5.53 -2.64 3.92
C VAL A 75 5.45 -3.36 2.57
N LEU A 76 6.55 -3.90 2.06
CA LEU A 76 6.55 -4.70 0.84
C LEU A 76 5.71 -5.98 0.97
N VAL A 77 5.85 -6.70 2.08
CA VAL A 77 5.06 -7.90 2.35
C VAL A 77 3.57 -7.55 2.45
N LEU A 78 3.22 -6.46 3.12
CA LEU A 78 1.84 -5.98 3.23
C LEU A 78 1.26 -5.54 1.87
N SER A 79 2.06 -4.90 1.01
CA SER A 79 1.67 -4.58 -0.37
C SER A 79 1.35 -5.84 -1.17
N LEU A 80 2.20 -6.87 -1.11
CA LEU A 80 1.95 -8.16 -1.77
C LEU A 80 0.72 -8.86 -1.18
N ALA A 81 0.57 -8.85 0.15
CA ALA A 81 -0.57 -9.43 0.84
C ALA A 81 -1.90 -8.73 0.47
N ALA A 82 -1.89 -7.40 0.31
CA ALA A 82 -3.05 -6.65 -0.15
C ALA A 82 -3.52 -7.16 -1.52
N GLY A 83 -2.60 -7.32 -2.48
CA GLY A 83 -2.92 -7.82 -3.82
C GLY A 83 -3.39 -9.28 -3.79
N ALA A 84 -2.71 -10.15 -3.05
CA ALA A 84 -3.09 -11.55 -2.86
C ALA A 84 -4.45 -11.71 -2.17
N GLY A 85 -4.90 -10.70 -1.41
CA GLY A 85 -6.22 -10.65 -0.79
C GLY A 85 -7.38 -10.82 -1.77
N ALA A 86 -7.17 -10.60 -3.08
CA ALA A 86 -8.16 -10.89 -4.13
C ALA A 86 -8.62 -12.37 -4.14
N LEU A 87 -7.77 -13.28 -3.67
CA LEU A 87 -8.04 -14.72 -3.64
C LEU A 87 -8.85 -15.14 -2.42
N LEU A 88 -9.04 -14.24 -1.46
CA LEU A 88 -9.70 -14.53 -0.20
C LEU A 88 -11.15 -14.04 -0.22
N PRO A 89 -12.05 -14.69 0.54
CA PRO A 89 -13.36 -14.14 0.83
C PRO A 89 -13.23 -12.74 1.44
N GLN A 90 -14.14 -11.84 1.09
CA GLN A 90 -14.17 -10.47 1.58
C GLN A 90 -12.87 -9.72 1.25
N ALA A 91 -12.37 -9.90 0.02
CA ALA A 91 -11.14 -9.31 -0.47
C ALA A 91 -10.90 -7.82 -0.12
N PRO A 92 -11.92 -6.91 -0.18
CA PRO A 92 -11.73 -5.51 0.22
C PRO A 92 -11.30 -5.34 1.68
N LEU A 93 -11.76 -6.22 2.58
CA LEU A 93 -11.37 -6.19 3.99
C LEU A 93 -9.87 -6.45 4.15
N TRP A 94 -9.32 -7.44 3.45
CA TRP A 94 -7.90 -7.78 3.51
C TRP A 94 -7.03 -6.64 2.99
N ALA A 95 -7.44 -5.99 1.89
CA ALA A 95 -6.76 -4.80 1.39
C ALA A 95 -6.79 -3.64 2.41
N ALA A 96 -7.94 -3.39 3.04
CA ALA A 96 -8.07 -2.37 4.09
C ALA A 96 -7.18 -2.67 5.31
N LEU A 97 -7.18 -3.92 5.79
CA LEU A 97 -6.34 -4.35 6.91
C LEU A 97 -4.85 -4.22 6.57
N ALA A 98 -4.44 -4.56 5.35
CA ALA A 98 -3.06 -4.40 4.91
C ALA A 98 -2.63 -2.92 4.89
N VAL A 99 -3.51 -2.01 4.44
CA VAL A 99 -3.25 -0.55 4.49
C VAL A 99 -3.12 -0.07 5.93
N VAL A 100 -4.05 -0.45 6.82
CA VAL A 100 -3.99 -0.08 8.24
C VAL A 100 -2.70 -0.59 8.89
N ALA A 101 -2.34 -1.85 8.65
CA ALA A 101 -1.10 -2.43 9.14
C ALA A 101 0.13 -1.68 8.60
N ALA A 102 0.14 -1.30 7.33
CA ALA A 102 1.25 -0.55 6.73
C ALA A 102 1.38 0.83 7.39
N VAL A 103 0.27 1.53 7.64
CA VAL A 103 0.26 2.79 8.38
C VAL A 103 0.81 2.59 9.79
N VAL A 104 0.41 1.56 10.52
CA VAL A 104 0.94 1.27 11.86
C VAL A 104 2.44 1.02 11.84
N VAL A 105 2.94 0.25 10.87
CA VAL A 105 4.38 -0.01 10.69
C VAL A 105 5.16 1.29 10.44
N VAL A 106 4.61 2.18 9.62
CA VAL A 106 5.22 3.48 9.30
C VAL A 106 5.18 4.42 10.51
N GLN A 107 4.04 4.55 11.18
CA GLN A 107 3.88 5.46 12.33
C GLN A 107 4.68 4.99 13.56
N GLY A 108 4.79 3.67 13.77
CA GLY A 108 5.68 3.12 14.79
C GLY A 108 7.15 3.50 14.61
N ALA A 109 7.55 3.96 13.41
CA ALA A 109 8.87 4.52 13.18
C ALA A 109 9.07 5.93 13.75
N ALA A 110 8.03 6.75 13.74
CA ALA A 110 8.08 8.11 14.27
C ALA A 110 8.16 8.16 15.80
N ALA A 111 7.73 7.09 16.50
CA ALA A 111 7.61 7.05 17.96
C ALA A 111 8.86 6.56 18.71
N SER A 112 10.00 6.34 18.05
CA SER A 112 11.21 5.87 18.75
C SER A 112 11.80 6.99 19.63
N PRO A 113 11.92 6.80 20.97
CA PRO A 113 12.43 7.85 21.85
C PRO A 113 13.89 8.19 21.53
N PRO A 114 14.34 9.45 21.78
CA PRO A 114 15.72 9.84 21.57
C PRO A 114 16.64 8.95 22.42
N ARG A 115 17.64 8.33 21.78
CA ARG A 115 18.73 7.68 22.50
C ARG A 115 19.40 8.75 23.36
N VAL A 116 19.31 8.62 24.68
CA VAL A 116 20.14 9.36 25.62
C VAL A 116 21.59 9.00 25.23
N GLN A 117 22.30 9.94 24.60
CA GLN A 117 23.74 9.84 24.44
C GLN A 117 24.30 10.00 25.84
N ASP A 118 24.85 8.94 26.41
CA ASP A 118 25.48 8.98 27.72
C ASP A 118 26.77 9.82 27.61
N PRO A 119 26.87 11.00 28.25
CA PRO A 119 28.02 11.88 28.10
C PRO A 119 29.24 11.46 28.94
N ALA A 120 29.27 10.27 29.54
CA ALA A 120 30.37 9.84 30.41
C ALA A 120 31.12 8.62 29.84
N GLY A 121 31.94 8.88 28.83
CA GLY A 121 33.03 8.01 28.39
C GLY A 121 34.38 8.64 28.69
N VAL A 122 34.62 9.06 29.94
CA VAL A 122 35.93 9.35 30.54
C VAL A 122 35.88 8.99 32.02
#